data_AF-A0AAE7DAG3-F1
#
_entry.id   AF-A0AAE7DAG3-F1
#
_cell.length_a   1.000
_cell.length_b   1.000
_cell.length_c   1.000
_cell.angle_alpha   90.00
_cell.angle_beta   90.00
_cell.angle_gamma   90.00
#
_symmetry.space_group_name_H-M   'P 1'
#
loop_
_entity.id
_entity.type
_entity.pdbx_description
1 polymer ?
#
loop_
_entity_poly.entity_id
_entity_poly.type
_entity_poly.pdbx_seq_one_letter_code
_entity_poly.pdbx_strand_id
1 'polypeptide(L)'
;MELLQYEFITAPKGSYLNRLGELVKKIRYYRMNVPIEGFRAALPGLKLVEQELQEFDDSIGLGKRNYIDEIMEELQQEAEVEEKLMADIVRFSKTIVNTIFHEEFVADEFAFDFRIKEAVKWLEFYGYKNEQVIDEKLNVVKDIFRSVCSMHNIIFIDSTLT
;
A
#
# COMPACT_ATOMS: atom_id res chain seq x y z
N MET A 1 12.24 -12.91 -1.69
CA MET A 1 11.14 -13.37 -0.82
C MET A 1 10.46 -12.12 -0.32
N GLU A 2 9.16 -11.95 -0.53
CA GLU A 2 8.44 -10.74 -0.08
C GLU A 2 8.49 -10.66 1.46
N LEU A 3 9.15 -9.64 1.99
CA LEU A 3 9.35 -9.41 3.42
C LEU A 3 8.16 -8.68 4.05
N LEU A 4 7.41 -7.88 3.30
CA LEU A 4 6.28 -7.13 3.84
C LEU A 4 5.16 -8.04 4.37
N GLN A 5 5.01 -9.26 3.84
CA GLN A 5 4.02 -10.23 4.33
C GLN A 5 4.19 -10.57 5.83
N TYR A 6 5.40 -10.47 6.37
CA TYR A 6 5.70 -10.80 7.77
C TYR A 6 5.16 -9.77 8.76
N GLU A 7 4.71 -8.60 8.29
CA GLU A 7 3.96 -7.63 9.09
C GLU A 7 2.70 -8.24 9.74
N PHE A 8 2.08 -9.21 9.06
CA PHE A 8 0.77 -9.74 9.45
C PHE A 8 0.87 -11.11 10.15
N ILE A 9 2.08 -11.67 10.25
CA ILE A 9 2.29 -12.97 10.88
C ILE A 9 2.35 -12.82 12.40
N THR A 10 1.52 -13.60 13.09
CA THR A 10 1.61 -13.75 14.55
C THR A 10 2.57 -14.90 14.86
N ALA A 11 3.70 -14.59 15.50
CA ALA A 11 4.73 -15.56 15.84
C ALA A 11 5.15 -15.44 17.32
N PRO A 12 5.67 -16.53 17.93
CA PRO A 12 6.14 -16.50 19.31
C PRO A 12 7.22 -15.43 19.52
N LYS A 13 7.16 -14.73 20.66
CA LYS A 13 8.13 -13.68 20.99
C LYS A 13 9.56 -14.23 20.97
N GLY A 14 10.46 -13.53 20.28
CA GLY A 14 11.87 -13.92 20.14
C GLY A 14 12.14 -14.98 19.07
N SER A 15 11.12 -15.48 18.36
CA SER A 15 11.34 -16.28 17.15
C SER A 15 11.81 -15.40 15.97
N TYR A 16 12.47 -16.02 15.00
CA TYR A 16 12.87 -15.37 13.74
C TYR A 16 11.71 -14.59 13.09
N LEU A 17 10.55 -15.24 12.95
CA LEU A 17 9.36 -14.62 12.33
C LEU A 17 8.84 -13.43 13.13
N ASN A 18 8.89 -13.49 14.47
CA ASN A 18 8.50 -12.36 15.30
C ASN A 18 9.46 -11.19 15.15
N ARG A 19 10.78 -11.43 15.12
CA ARG A 19 11.79 -10.40 14.89
C ARG A 19 11.69 -9.76 13.51
N LEU A 20 11.45 -10.57 12.48
CA LEU A 20 11.26 -10.08 11.12
C LEU A 20 10.01 -9.21 11.02
N GLY A 21 8.88 -9.65 11.60
CA GLY A 21 7.66 -8.86 11.66
C GLY A 21 7.82 -7.55 12.45
N GLU A 22 8.58 -7.56 13.56
CA GLU A 22 8.92 -6.35 14.31
C GLU A 22 9.76 -5.36 13.47
N LEU A 23 10.73 -5.87 12.71
CA LEU A 23 11.57 -5.05 11.84
C LEU A 23 10.75 -4.39 10.72
N VAL A 24 9.93 -5.17 10.02
CA VAL A 24 9.03 -4.67 8.96
C VAL A 24 8.12 -3.56 9.49
N LYS A 25 7.43 -3.79 10.60
CA LYS A 25 6.52 -2.81 11.22
C LYS A 25 7.22 -1.50 11.57
N LYS A 26 8.42 -1.60 12.16
CA LYS A 26 9.20 -0.40 12.52
C LYS A 26 9.62 0.37 11.28
N ILE A 27 10.15 -0.30 10.25
CA ILE A 27 10.57 0.36 9.01
C ILE A 27 9.38 1.04 8.34
N ARG A 28 8.24 0.37 8.19
CA ARG A 28 7.01 0.97 7.64
C ARG A 28 6.57 2.19 8.46
N TYR A 29 6.52 2.06 9.79
CA TYR A 29 6.17 3.17 10.66
C TYR A 29 7.06 4.40 10.43
N TYR A 30 8.39 4.22 10.45
CA TYR A 30 9.32 5.33 10.23
C TYR A 30 9.22 5.90 8.82
N ARG A 31 9.03 5.06 7.80
CA ARG A 31 8.89 5.50 6.41
C ARG A 31 7.66 6.37 6.19
N MET A 32 6.54 6.02 6.82
CA MET A 32 5.24 6.67 6.59
C MET A 32 4.96 7.84 7.53
N ASN A 33 5.47 7.80 8.77
CA ASN A 33 5.01 8.71 9.83
C ASN A 33 6.11 9.63 10.40
N VAL A 34 7.37 9.44 9.99
CA VAL A 34 8.51 10.13 10.59
C VAL A 34 9.34 10.83 9.51
N PRO A 35 9.81 12.07 9.75
CA PRO A 35 10.77 12.72 8.86
C PRO A 35 12.04 11.88 8.68
N ILE A 36 12.75 12.13 7.57
CA ILE A 36 13.95 11.36 7.21
C ILE A 36 15.04 11.40 8.29
N GLU A 37 15.16 12.50 9.03
CA GLU A 37 16.08 12.66 10.16
C GLU A 37 15.73 11.70 11.30
N GLY A 38 14.44 11.52 11.60
CA GLY A 38 13.97 10.59 12.61
C GLY A 38 14.19 9.13 12.20
N PHE A 39 14.02 8.81 10.91
CA PHE A 39 14.40 7.48 10.40
C PHE A 39 15.91 7.23 10.54
N ARG A 40 16.75 8.22 10.18
CA ARG A 40 18.21 8.12 10.34
C ARG A 40 18.63 7.91 11.80
N ALA A 41 17.96 8.56 12.74
CA ALA A 41 18.20 8.37 14.16
C ALA A 41 17.82 6.96 14.65
N ALA A 42 16.82 6.31 14.02
CA ALA A 42 16.38 4.97 14.35
C ALA A 42 17.22 3.85 13.70
N LEU A 43 17.94 4.14 12.61
CA LEU A 43 18.73 3.16 11.84
C LEU A 43 19.66 2.29 12.71
N PRO A 44 20.42 2.83 13.69
CA PRO A 44 21.26 1.98 14.55
C PRO A 44 20.46 0.89 15.28
N GLY A 45 19.29 1.25 15.81
CA GLY A 45 18.40 0.29 16.49
C GLY A 45 17.78 -0.73 15.53
N LEU A 46 17.45 -0.33 14.31
CA LEU A 46 16.99 -1.25 13.26
C LEU A 46 18.09 -2.23 12.83
N LYS A 47 19.34 -1.76 12.73
CA LYS A 47 20.52 -2.58 12.41
C LYS A 47 20.81 -3.63 13.47
N LEU A 48 20.53 -3.36 14.75
CA LEU A 48 20.63 -4.38 15.81
C LEU A 48 19.62 -5.51 15.59
N VAL A 49 18.38 -5.21 15.22
CA VAL A 49 17.37 -6.23 14.92
C VAL A 49 17.73 -7.02 13.64
N GLU A 50 18.27 -6.34 12.63
CA GLU A 50 18.80 -7.00 11.43
C GLU A 50 19.97 -7.95 11.75
N GLN A 51 20.86 -7.57 12.67
CA GLN A 51 21.94 -8.44 13.15
C GLN A 51 21.39 -9.68 13.87
N GLU A 52 20.40 -9.53 14.74
CA GLU A 52 19.75 -10.68 15.39
C GLU A 52 19.11 -11.63 14.35
N LEU A 53 18.51 -11.10 13.29
CA LEU A 53 17.99 -11.92 12.17
C LEU A 53 19.11 -12.63 11.41
N GLN A 54 20.24 -11.96 11.21
CA GLN A 54 21.41 -12.57 10.58
C GLN A 54 21.99 -13.70 11.44
N GLU A 55 21.97 -13.59 12.77
CA GLU A 55 22.41 -14.68 13.66
C GLU A 55 21.53 -15.93 13.50
N PHE A 56 20.22 -15.76 13.31
CA PHE A 56 19.33 -16.88 12.99
C PHE A 56 19.67 -17.49 11.62
N ASP A 57 19.88 -16.68 10.59
CA ASP A 57 20.25 -17.15 9.26
C ASP A 57 21.57 -17.94 9.28
N ASP A 58 22.58 -17.40 9.96
CA ASP A 58 23.89 -18.03 10.10
C ASP A 58 23.77 -19.40 10.81
N SER A 59 22.89 -19.50 11.81
CA SER A 59 22.67 -20.75 12.57
C SER A 59 22.11 -21.91 11.73
N ILE A 60 21.44 -21.59 10.62
CA ILE A 60 20.89 -22.57 9.68
C ILE A 60 21.67 -22.63 8.35
N GLY A 61 22.84 -21.97 8.28
CA GLY A 61 23.72 -21.98 7.12
C GLY A 61 23.23 -21.12 5.95
N LEU A 62 22.34 -20.16 6.19
CA LEU A 62 21.96 -19.16 5.20
C LEU A 62 23.01 -18.05 5.11
N GLY A 63 23.13 -17.45 3.93
CA GLY A 63 24.09 -16.37 3.67
C GLY A 63 23.64 -15.02 4.22
N LYS A 64 24.52 -14.02 4.08
CA LYS A 64 24.22 -12.65 4.49
C LYS A 64 23.05 -12.06 3.72
N ARG A 65 22.13 -11.42 4.44
CA ARG A 65 20.95 -10.74 3.87
C ARG A 65 20.86 -9.29 4.36
N ASN A 66 20.38 -8.39 3.51
CA ASN A 66 20.20 -6.97 3.84
C ASN A 66 18.70 -6.68 4.04
N TYR A 67 18.16 -7.16 5.17
CA TYR A 67 16.72 -7.06 5.48
C TYR A 67 16.17 -5.65 5.38
N ILE A 68 16.86 -4.65 5.93
CA ILE A 68 16.39 -3.27 5.92
C ILE A 68 16.27 -2.75 4.48
N ASP A 69 17.25 -3.03 3.63
CA ASP A 69 17.27 -2.55 2.25
C ASP A 69 16.17 -3.23 1.43
N GLU A 70 16.00 -4.54 1.58
CA GLU A 70 14.92 -5.30 0.92
C GLU A 70 13.53 -4.82 1.34
N ILE A 71 13.31 -4.57 2.65
CA ILE A 71 12.04 -4.03 3.14
C ILE A 71 11.78 -2.64 2.57
N MET A 72 12.80 -1.78 2.52
CA MET A 72 12.68 -0.44 1.94
C MET A 72 12.38 -0.48 0.43
N GLU A 73 12.97 -1.42 -0.30
CA GLU A 73 12.70 -1.63 -1.72
C GLU A 73 11.25 -2.08 -1.95
N GLU A 74 10.76 -3.05 -1.16
CA GLU A 74 9.37 -3.50 -1.27
C GLU A 74 8.37 -2.38 -0.94
N LEU A 75 8.64 -1.55 0.07
CA LEU A 75 7.81 -0.38 0.40
C LEU A 75 7.80 0.65 -0.75
N GLN A 76 8.93 0.82 -1.43
CA GLN A 76 9.03 1.70 -2.59
C GLN A 76 8.20 1.16 -3.76
N GLN A 77 8.25 -0.15 -4.01
CA GLN A 77 7.43 -0.80 -5.03
C GLN A 77 5.93 -0.70 -4.71
N GLU A 78 5.52 -0.82 -3.44
CA GLU A 78 4.13 -0.58 -3.02
C GLU A 78 3.67 0.84 -3.36
N ALA A 79 4.47 1.85 -3.02
CA ALA A 79 4.17 3.26 -3.30
C ALA A 79 4.10 3.55 -4.80
N GLU A 80 4.97 2.97 -5.61
CA GLU A 80 4.95 3.12 -7.07
C GLU A 80 3.69 2.52 -7.71
N VAL A 81 3.20 1.40 -7.17
CA VAL A 81 1.93 0.80 -7.63
C VAL A 81 0.76 1.70 -7.29
N GLU A 82 0.72 2.25 -6.08
CA GLU A 82 -0.32 3.20 -5.67
C GLU A 82 -0.30 4.47 -6.53
N GLU A 83 0.88 5.05 -6.78
CA GLU A 83 1.03 6.24 -7.61
C GLU A 83 0.54 6.00 -9.06
N LYS A 84 0.91 4.84 -9.65
CA LYS A 84 0.46 4.46 -10.99
C LYS A 84 -1.05 4.24 -11.06
N LEU A 85 -1.63 3.55 -10.06
CA LEU A 85 -3.07 3.37 -9.94
C LEU A 85 -3.79 4.72 -9.92
N MET A 86 -3.33 5.63 -9.06
CA MET A 86 -3.93 6.95 -8.89
C MET A 86 -3.82 7.81 -10.14
N ALA A 87 -2.65 7.82 -10.79
CA ALA A 87 -2.44 8.53 -12.05
C ALA A 87 -3.38 8.03 -13.15
N ASP A 88 -3.56 6.71 -13.27
CA ASP A 88 -4.46 6.12 -14.25
C ASP A 88 -5.92 6.42 -13.95
N ILE A 89 -6.36 6.30 -12.70
CA ILE A 89 -7.71 6.69 -12.26
C ILE A 89 -8.01 8.12 -12.69
N VAL A 90 -7.13 9.06 -12.38
CA VAL A 90 -7.32 10.48 -12.73
C VAL A 90 -7.35 10.67 -14.25
N ARG A 91 -6.41 10.05 -14.98
CA ARG A 91 -6.30 10.19 -16.44
C ARG A 91 -7.53 9.66 -17.17
N PHE A 92 -7.96 8.44 -16.85
CA PHE A 92 -9.10 7.82 -17.51
C PHE A 92 -10.41 8.51 -17.12
N SER A 93 -10.58 8.87 -15.85
CA SER A 93 -11.76 9.61 -15.38
C SER A 93 -11.89 10.96 -16.07
N LYS A 94 -10.82 11.76 -16.13
CA LYS A 94 -10.82 13.03 -16.88
C LYS A 94 -11.19 12.85 -18.34
N THR A 95 -10.69 11.80 -18.98
CA THR A 95 -10.96 11.59 -20.41
C THR A 95 -12.42 11.20 -20.65
N ILE A 96 -12.93 10.22 -19.90
CA ILE A 96 -14.23 9.61 -20.12
C ILE A 96 -15.36 10.50 -19.61
N VAL A 97 -15.24 11.03 -18.37
CA VAL A 97 -16.27 11.88 -17.77
C VAL A 97 -16.44 13.17 -18.56
N ASN A 98 -15.34 13.84 -18.94
CA ASN A 98 -15.43 15.06 -19.74
C ASN A 98 -16.03 14.81 -21.13
N THR A 99 -15.83 13.63 -21.71
CA THR A 99 -16.39 13.26 -23.02
C THR A 99 -17.89 13.00 -22.95
N ILE A 100 -18.35 12.29 -21.91
CA ILE A 100 -19.75 11.87 -21.77
C ILE A 100 -20.63 12.99 -21.21
N PHE A 101 -20.15 13.69 -20.18
CA PHE A 101 -20.96 14.65 -19.41
C PHE A 101 -20.61 16.12 -19.73
N HIS A 102 -19.53 16.38 -20.48
CA HIS A 102 -19.01 17.73 -20.75
C HIS A 102 -18.66 18.53 -19.48
N GLU A 103 -18.36 17.81 -18.39
CA GLU A 103 -17.95 18.37 -17.11
C GLU A 103 -16.47 18.11 -16.86
N GLU A 104 -15.84 18.93 -16.02
CA GLU A 104 -14.49 18.65 -15.55
C GLU A 104 -14.52 17.59 -14.44
N PHE A 105 -13.75 16.51 -14.58
CA PHE A 105 -13.55 15.55 -13.49
C PHE A 105 -12.65 16.10 -12.39
N VAL A 106 -13.18 16.16 -11.17
CA VAL A 106 -12.46 16.54 -9.94
C VAL A 106 -12.36 15.31 -9.03
N ALA A 107 -11.17 14.71 -8.94
CA ALA A 107 -10.95 13.50 -8.13
C ALA A 107 -11.32 13.70 -6.65
N ASP A 108 -11.12 14.91 -6.14
CA ASP A 108 -11.41 15.27 -4.75
C ASP A 108 -12.90 15.25 -4.39
N GLU A 109 -13.80 15.16 -5.35
CA GLU A 109 -15.24 14.97 -5.11
C GLU A 109 -15.56 13.56 -4.62
N PHE A 110 -14.67 12.58 -4.85
CA PHE A 110 -14.91 11.17 -4.57
C PHE A 110 -14.16 10.69 -3.34
N ALA A 111 -14.83 9.88 -2.52
CA ALA A 111 -14.27 9.21 -1.35
C ALA A 111 -13.83 7.80 -1.73
N PHE A 112 -12.55 7.49 -1.56
CA PHE A 112 -11.99 6.16 -1.74
C PHE A 112 -10.68 6.02 -0.95
N ASP A 113 -10.36 4.79 -0.56
CA ASP A 113 -9.12 4.42 0.12
C ASP A 113 -8.41 3.32 -0.66
N PHE A 114 -7.11 3.49 -0.91
CA PHE A 114 -6.24 2.39 -1.29
C PHE A 114 -5.75 1.67 -0.03
N ARG A 115 -5.88 0.35 -0.01
CA ARG A 115 -5.54 -0.47 1.16
C ARG A 115 -4.70 -1.67 0.74
N ILE A 116 -3.73 -1.98 1.59
CA ILE A 116 -2.88 -3.14 1.46
C ILE A 116 -2.99 -3.93 2.76
N LYS A 117 -3.28 -5.22 2.66
CA LYS A 117 -3.16 -6.16 3.78
C LYS A 117 -2.62 -7.47 3.25
N GLU A 118 -1.55 -7.94 3.89
CA GLU A 118 -0.78 -9.11 3.43
C GLU A 118 -0.29 -8.89 2.00
N ALA A 119 -0.63 -9.78 1.07
CA ALA A 119 -0.33 -9.65 -0.36
C ALA A 119 -1.54 -9.15 -1.18
N VAL A 120 -2.64 -8.78 -0.51
CA VAL A 120 -3.87 -8.35 -1.17
C VAL A 120 -3.93 -6.83 -1.18
N LYS A 121 -4.04 -6.28 -2.38
CA LYS A 121 -4.21 -4.84 -2.63
C LYS A 121 -5.65 -4.60 -3.08
N TRP A 122 -6.34 -3.66 -2.45
CA TRP A 122 -7.68 -3.27 -2.89
C TRP A 122 -7.89 -1.77 -2.79
N LEU A 123 -8.77 -1.27 -3.64
CA LEU A 123 -9.30 0.08 -3.57
C LEU A 123 -10.75 -0.01 -3.14
N GLU A 124 -11.06 0.61 -2.01
CA GLU A 124 -12.41 0.70 -1.47
C GLU A 124 -13.01 2.04 -1.84
N PHE A 125 -14.12 2.03 -2.56
CA PHE A 125 -14.80 3.23 -3.06
C PHE A 125 -16.09 3.48 -2.29
N TYR A 126 -16.27 4.70 -1.79
CA TYR A 126 -17.36 5.07 -0.89
C TYR A 126 -18.39 6.03 -1.53
N GLY A 127 -18.12 6.55 -2.73
CA GLY A 127 -19.03 7.46 -3.44
C GLY A 127 -18.53 8.89 -3.46
N TYR A 128 -19.43 9.88 -3.45
CA TYR A 128 -19.06 11.28 -3.28
C TYR A 128 -18.70 11.58 -1.82
N LYS A 129 -17.72 12.47 -1.57
CA LYS A 129 -17.28 12.85 -0.21
C LYS A 129 -18.37 13.57 0.59
N ASN A 130 -19.15 14.42 -0.07
CA ASN A 130 -20.05 15.37 0.60
C ASN A 130 -21.53 15.00 0.51
N GLU A 131 -21.88 14.01 -0.32
CA GLU A 131 -23.28 13.67 -0.63
C GLU A 131 -23.43 12.16 -0.81
N GLN A 132 -24.52 11.57 -0.32
CA GLN A 132 -24.90 10.21 -0.66
C GLN A 132 -25.92 10.23 -1.79
N VAL A 133 -25.44 10.55 -3.00
CA VAL A 133 -26.23 10.56 -4.23
C VAL A 133 -25.70 9.49 -5.16
N ILE A 134 -26.59 8.65 -5.69
CA ILE A 134 -26.27 7.71 -6.77
C ILE A 134 -26.82 8.31 -8.06
N ASP A 135 -25.93 8.70 -8.97
CA ASP A 135 -26.25 9.24 -10.28
C ASP A 135 -25.52 8.47 -11.41
N GLU A 136 -25.80 8.84 -12.66
CA GLU A 136 -25.17 8.20 -13.84
C GLU A 136 -23.65 8.45 -13.89
N LYS A 137 -23.20 9.64 -13.47
CA LYS A 137 -21.78 10.01 -13.41
C LYS A 137 -21.02 9.11 -12.46
N LEU A 138 -21.57 8.84 -11.28
CA LEU A 138 -21.00 7.96 -10.27
C LEU A 138 -20.86 6.53 -10.80
N ASN A 139 -21.85 6.01 -11.52
CA ASN A 139 -21.77 4.69 -12.13
C ASN A 139 -20.65 4.60 -13.16
N VAL A 140 -20.49 5.62 -14.01
CA VAL A 140 -19.37 5.70 -14.96
C VAL A 140 -18.04 5.74 -14.23
N VAL A 141 -17.91 6.55 -13.17
CA VAL A 141 -16.68 6.62 -12.36
C VAL A 141 -16.36 5.27 -11.72
N LYS A 142 -17.35 4.57 -11.16
CA LYS A 142 -17.16 3.23 -10.61
C LYS A 142 -16.63 2.23 -11.64
N ASP A 143 -17.17 2.27 -12.86
CA ASP A 143 -16.72 1.38 -13.93
C ASP A 143 -15.29 1.68 -14.38
N ILE A 144 -14.91 2.96 -14.41
CA ILE A 144 -13.52 3.39 -14.65
C ILE A 144 -12.60 2.87 -13.55
N PHE A 145 -12.95 3.11 -12.28
CA PHE A 145 -12.15 2.67 -11.14
C PHE A 145 -11.99 1.15 -11.14
N ARG A 146 -13.07 0.39 -11.35
CA ARG A 146 -13.04 -1.07 -11.46
C ARG A 146 -12.12 -1.53 -12.58
N SER A 147 -12.20 -0.89 -13.75
CA SER A 147 -11.36 -1.21 -14.91
C SER A 147 -9.88 -0.95 -14.64
N VAL A 148 -9.55 0.20 -14.06
CA VAL A 148 -8.17 0.56 -13.72
C VAL A 148 -7.62 -0.35 -12.64
N CYS A 149 -8.40 -0.66 -11.59
CA CYS A 149 -8.00 -1.63 -10.57
C CYS A 149 -7.67 -3.00 -11.19
N SER A 150 -8.49 -3.48 -12.13
CA SER A 150 -8.23 -4.73 -12.84
C SER A 150 -6.92 -4.70 -13.65
N MET A 151 -6.53 -3.56 -14.23
CA MET A 151 -5.27 -3.43 -14.97
C MET A 151 -4.04 -3.54 -14.07
N HIS A 152 -4.16 -3.14 -12.80
CA HIS A 152 -3.08 -3.15 -11.81
C HIS A 152 -3.12 -4.36 -10.86
N ASN A 153 -3.98 -5.36 -11.13
CA ASN A 153 -4.24 -6.51 -10.24
C ASN A 153 -4.64 -6.09 -8.81
N ILE A 154 -5.46 -5.05 -8.71
CA ILE A 154 -6.01 -4.52 -7.47
C ILE A 154 -7.49 -4.88 -7.41
N ILE A 155 -7.96 -5.34 -6.27
CA ILE A 155 -9.38 -5.63 -6.05
C ILE A 155 -10.14 -4.31 -5.92
N PHE A 156 -11.23 -4.14 -6.65
CA PHE A 156 -12.13 -3.02 -6.47
C PHE A 156 -13.30 -3.42 -5.54
N ILE A 157 -13.49 -2.68 -4.46
CA ILE A 157 -14.61 -2.86 -3.53
C ILE A 157 -15.52 -1.64 -3.64
N ASP A 158 -16.77 -1.87 -4.03
CA ASP A 158 -17.81 -0.84 -4.03
C ASP A 158 -18.55 -0.87 -2.69
N SER A 159 -18.26 0.12 -1.84
CA SER A 159 -18.85 0.29 -0.51
C SER A 159 -19.86 1.43 -0.48
N THR A 160 -20.36 1.90 -1.63
CA THR A 160 -21.47 2.87 -1.63
C THR A 160 -22.70 2.21 -1.00
N LEU A 161 -23.19 2.77 0.11
CA LEU A 161 -24.44 2.32 0.72
C LEU A 161 -25.59 2.55 -0.26
N THR A 162 -26.32 1.49 -0.61
CA THR A 162 -27.63 1.56 -1.29
C THR A 162 -28.71 2.04 -0.33
#